data_AF-A0AAU9FBS0-F1
#
_entry.id   AF-A0AAU9FBS0-F1
#
_cell.length_a   1.000
_cell.length_b   1.000
_cell.length_c   1.000
_cell.angle_alpha   90.00
_cell.angle_beta   90.00
_cell.angle_gamma   90.00
#
_symmetry.space_group_name_H-M   'P 1'
#
loop_
_entity.id
_entity.type
_entity.pdbx_description
1 polymer ?
#
loop_
_entity_poly.entity_id
_entity_poly.type
_entity_poly.pdbx_seq_one_letter_code
_entity_poly.pdbx_strand_id
1 'polypeptide(L)'
;MFEVVIAPCPDQSHLQVLELTLLGNQMVSVERYAKTTDPAQCHRCQAFGHTRSYCRRPFVCMKCAGAHPTTACAKTREVTPKCANCRGAHISSYKGCVAFKTARERLLAYRVTVKQRRRAYQERRQQQSLMRQRQNPSNLMPLSTTTTSSSSSVPATHPRPQPRHWQQRHPTQRDNTAPPYV
;
A
#
# COMPACT_ATOMS: atom_id res chain seq x y z
N MET A 1 8.16 -18.72 0.37
CA MET A 1 7.85 -17.55 -0.47
C MET A 1 8.74 -16.43 0.01
N PHE A 2 9.63 -15.94 -0.84
CA PHE A 2 10.52 -14.83 -0.51
C PHE A 2 9.92 -13.54 -1.04
N GLU A 3 9.89 -12.49 -0.23
CA GLU A 3 9.41 -11.17 -0.62
C GLU A 3 10.61 -10.23 -0.77
N VAL A 4 10.75 -9.61 -1.94
CA VAL A 4 11.80 -8.64 -2.24
C VAL A 4 11.13 -7.33 -2.67
N VAL A 5 11.54 -6.22 -2.06
CA VAL A 5 11.04 -4.88 -2.38
C VAL A 5 12.04 -4.18 -3.29
N ILE A 6 11.60 -3.78 -4.48
CA ILE A 6 12.43 -3.12 -5.48
C ILE A 6 11.95 -1.67 -5.63
N ALA A 7 12.89 -0.73 -5.53
CA ALA A 7 12.58 0.68 -5.71
C ALA A 7 12.29 0.97 -7.20
N PRO A 8 11.20 1.71 -7.51
CA PRO A 8 10.91 2.07 -8.89
C PRO A 8 11.88 3.13 -9.40
N CYS A 9 12.57 2.83 -10.49
CA CYS A 9 13.41 3.78 -11.23
C CYS A 9 12.58 4.48 -12.35
N PRO A 10 12.78 5.78 -12.62
CA PRO A 10 12.04 6.53 -13.64
C PRO A 10 12.16 5.96 -15.07
N ASP A 11 13.31 5.35 -15.36
CA ASP A 11 13.63 4.67 -16.63
C ASP A 11 12.95 3.30 -16.77
N GLN A 12 12.19 2.87 -15.77
CA GLN A 12 11.53 1.55 -15.69
C GLN A 12 12.50 0.35 -15.69
N SER A 13 13.80 0.54 -15.47
CA SER A 13 14.80 -0.54 -15.39
C SER A 13 14.46 -1.61 -14.35
N HIS A 14 13.85 -1.20 -13.24
CA HIS A 14 13.33 -2.08 -12.20
C HIS A 14 12.35 -3.17 -12.69
N LEU A 15 11.78 -3.05 -13.90
CA LEU A 15 10.90 -4.06 -14.48
C LEU A 15 11.63 -5.28 -15.04
N GLN A 16 12.93 -5.17 -15.35
CA GLN A 16 13.75 -6.28 -15.86
C GLN A 16 13.79 -7.48 -14.89
N VAL A 17 13.56 -7.24 -13.60
CA VAL A 17 13.43 -8.31 -12.60
C VAL A 17 12.35 -9.34 -12.96
N LEU A 18 11.30 -8.93 -13.68
CA LEU A 18 10.20 -9.81 -14.07
C LEU A 18 10.62 -10.82 -15.14
N GLU A 19 11.74 -10.58 -15.82
CA GLU A 19 12.30 -11.44 -16.86
C GLU A 19 13.33 -12.44 -16.31
N LEU A 20 13.67 -12.34 -15.01
CA LEU A 20 14.61 -13.25 -14.37
C LEU A 20 14.06 -14.67 -14.36
N THR A 21 14.78 -15.58 -15.02
CA THR A 21 14.50 -17.02 -15.04
C THR A 21 15.43 -17.83 -14.16
N LEU A 22 16.56 -17.25 -13.74
CA LEU A 22 17.60 -17.88 -12.93
C LEU A 22 18.02 -16.97 -11.78
N LEU A 23 18.11 -17.56 -10.59
CA LEU A 23 18.75 -16.96 -9.42
C LEU A 23 19.77 -17.94 -8.86
N GLY A 24 21.05 -17.65 -9.08
CA GLY A 24 22.13 -18.61 -8.89
C GLY A 24 21.93 -19.82 -9.80
N ASN A 25 21.81 -21.01 -9.20
CA ASN A 25 21.61 -22.28 -9.92
C ASN A 25 20.14 -22.75 -9.90
N GLN A 26 19.20 -21.91 -9.46
CA GLN A 26 17.77 -22.24 -9.40
C GLN A 26 16.99 -21.54 -10.51
N MET A 27 16.14 -22.31 -11.20
CA MET A 27 15.11 -21.79 -12.07
C MET A 27 14.01 -21.13 -11.23
N VAL A 28 13.67 -19.88 -11.55
CA VAL A 28 12.65 -19.11 -10.83
C VAL A 28 11.65 -18.48 -11.80
N SER A 29 10.46 -18.19 -11.30
CA SER A 29 9.48 -17.31 -11.95
C SER A 29 9.26 -16.10 -11.06
N VAL A 30 9.43 -14.90 -11.62
CA VAL A 30 9.22 -13.65 -10.89
C VAL A 30 7.89 -13.06 -11.28
N GLU A 31 6.97 -13.02 -10.32
CA GLU A 31 5.66 -12.39 -10.48
C GLU A 31 5.55 -11.15 -9.61
N ARG A 32 4.77 -10.16 -10.08
CA ARG A 32 4.39 -9.03 -9.23
C ARG A 32 3.61 -9.56 -8.04
N TYR A 33 3.92 -9.05 -6.84
CA TYR A 33 3.18 -9.40 -5.64
C TYR A 33 1.67 -9.18 -5.82
N ALA A 34 0.92 -10.28 -5.91
CA ALA A 34 -0.52 -10.26 -6.11
C ALA A 34 -1.20 -9.92 -4.78
N LYS A 35 -1.75 -8.71 -4.68
CA LYS A 35 -2.55 -8.32 -3.52
C LYS A 35 -3.77 -9.23 -3.43
N THR A 36 -3.96 -9.86 -2.26
CA THR A 36 -5.13 -10.71 -2.03
C THR A 36 -6.42 -9.92 -2.28
N THR A 37 -7.35 -10.53 -3.02
CA THR A 37 -8.67 -9.94 -3.29
C THR A 37 -9.70 -10.30 -2.22
N ASP A 38 -9.27 -11.08 -1.23
CA ASP A 38 -10.12 -11.56 -0.18
C ASP A 38 -10.28 -10.50 0.92
N PRO A 39 -11.50 -10.33 1.46
CA PRO A 39 -11.70 -9.50 2.63
C PRO A 39 -11.00 -10.11 3.84
N ALA A 40 -10.36 -9.26 4.64
CA ALA A 40 -9.80 -9.66 5.92
C ALA A 40 -10.90 -10.28 6.79
N GLN A 41 -10.69 -11.51 7.26
CA GLN A 41 -11.61 -12.18 8.16
C GLN A 41 -11.08 -12.11 9.59
N CYS A 42 -11.91 -11.61 10.50
CA CYS A 42 -11.54 -11.49 11.90
C CYS A 42 -11.62 -12.85 12.59
N HIS A 43 -10.48 -13.42 13.02
CA HIS A 43 -10.48 -14.70 13.76
C HIS A 43 -11.13 -14.64 15.15
N ARG A 44 -11.44 -13.44 15.66
CA ARG A 44 -12.18 -13.27 16.92
C ARG A 44 -13.68 -13.38 16.69
N CYS A 45 -14.27 -12.56 15.82
CA CYS A 45 -15.73 -12.50 15.63
C CYS A 45 -16.24 -13.09 14.30
N GLN A 46 -15.35 -13.64 13.47
CA GLN A 46 -15.59 -14.22 12.13
C GLN A 46 -16.10 -13.25 11.04
N ALA A 47 -16.41 -12.00 11.38
CA ALA A 47 -16.85 -10.99 10.44
C ALA A 47 -15.72 -10.52 9.49
N PHE A 48 -16.13 -9.93 8.38
CA PHE A 48 -15.23 -9.43 7.33
C PHE A 48 -14.87 -7.95 7.52
N GLY A 49 -13.72 -7.53 6.99
CA GLY A 49 -13.29 -6.14 6.88
C GLY A 49 -12.32 -5.64 7.95
N HIS A 50 -11.95 -6.48 8.93
CA HIS A 50 -10.97 -6.11 9.96
C HIS A 50 -10.22 -7.34 10.49
N THR A 51 -9.07 -7.11 11.14
CA THR A 51 -8.27 -8.17 11.76
C THR A 51 -8.58 -8.32 13.25
N ARG A 52 -8.10 -9.41 13.85
CA ARG A 52 -8.26 -9.70 15.28
C ARG A 52 -7.73 -8.57 16.19
N SER A 53 -6.60 -7.96 15.84
CA SER A 53 -5.92 -6.95 16.65
C SER A 53 -6.78 -5.70 16.91
N TYR A 54 -7.67 -5.37 15.96
CA TYR A 54 -8.57 -4.23 16.06
C TYR A 54 -9.99 -4.62 16.48
N CYS A 55 -10.21 -5.88 16.86
CA CYS A 55 -11.54 -6.39 17.18
C CYS A 55 -11.77 -6.48 18.70
N ARG A 56 -12.81 -5.80 19.18
CA ARG A 56 -13.27 -5.85 20.57
C ARG A 56 -14.55 -6.69 20.77
N ARG A 57 -15.12 -7.24 19.69
CA ARG A 57 -16.36 -8.05 19.74
C ARG A 57 -16.14 -9.39 20.46
N PRO A 58 -17.18 -10.05 21.00
CA PRO A 58 -17.06 -11.39 21.58
C PRO A 58 -16.46 -12.42 20.61
N PHE A 59 -15.90 -13.50 21.15
CA PHE A 59 -15.42 -14.60 20.33
C PHE A 59 -16.58 -15.34 19.68
N VAL A 60 -16.38 -15.71 18.42
CA VAL A 60 -17.28 -16.58 17.66
C VAL A 60 -16.44 -17.67 17.01
N CYS A 61 -16.83 -18.92 17.23
CA CYS A 61 -16.13 -20.08 16.72
C CYS A 61 -16.32 -20.21 15.20
N MET A 62 -15.22 -20.39 14.48
CA MET A 62 -15.23 -20.59 13.02
C MET A 62 -15.93 -21.89 12.58
N LYS A 63 -15.99 -22.90 13.46
CA LYS A 63 -16.49 -24.25 13.14
C LYS A 63 -17.99 -24.41 13.45
N CYS A 64 -18.48 -23.79 14.52
CA CYS A 64 -19.84 -24.01 15.03
C CYS A 64 -20.65 -22.74 15.31
N ALA A 65 -20.06 -21.55 15.10
CA ALA A 65 -20.66 -20.27 15.43
C ALA A 65 -20.99 -20.05 16.93
N GLY A 66 -20.45 -20.87 17.83
CA GLY A 66 -20.61 -20.71 19.28
C GLY A 66 -19.75 -19.58 19.88
N ALA A 67 -20.13 -19.12 21.08
CA ALA A 67 -19.50 -18.01 21.79
C ALA A 67 -18.18 -18.39 22.49
N HIS A 68 -17.22 -18.93 21.74
CA HIS A 68 -15.90 -19.35 22.23
C HIS A 68 -14.83 -19.21 21.14
N PRO A 69 -13.54 -19.11 21.48
CA PRO A 69 -12.47 -19.13 20.50
C PRO A 69 -12.40 -20.50 19.80
N THR A 70 -12.10 -20.51 18.50
CA THR A 70 -12.03 -21.75 17.69
C THR A 70 -11.09 -22.82 18.27
N THR A 71 -10.06 -22.42 19.01
CA THR A 71 -9.11 -23.31 19.70
C THR A 71 -9.74 -24.10 20.86
N ALA A 72 -10.78 -23.56 21.50
CA ALA A 72 -11.52 -24.22 22.59
C ALA A 72 -12.79 -24.95 22.08
N CYS A 73 -12.91 -25.16 20.77
CA CYS A 73 -14.10 -25.76 20.20
C CYS A 73 -14.08 -27.29 20.35
N ALA A 74 -15.01 -27.82 21.15
CA ALA A 74 -15.22 -29.26 21.34
C ALA A 74 -15.86 -29.98 20.14
N LYS A 75 -16.20 -29.26 19.07
CA LYS A 75 -16.82 -29.84 17.87
C LYS A 75 -15.84 -30.75 17.14
N THR A 76 -16.23 -32.01 16.98
CA THR A 76 -15.49 -33.02 16.21
C THR A 76 -15.69 -32.82 14.69
N ARG A 77 -14.97 -33.59 13.86
CA ARG A 77 -15.01 -33.42 12.39
C ARG A 77 -16.30 -33.96 11.77
N GLU A 78 -16.97 -34.88 12.45
CA GLU A 78 -18.15 -35.60 11.99
C GLU A 78 -19.41 -34.74 12.06
N VAL A 79 -19.43 -33.78 12.99
CA VAL A 79 -20.56 -32.86 13.14
C VAL A 79 -20.53 -31.83 12.03
N THR A 80 -21.67 -31.58 11.38
CA THR A 80 -21.80 -30.55 10.34
C THR A 80 -21.43 -29.16 10.89
N PRO A 81 -20.48 -28.44 10.26
CA PRO A 81 -20.13 -27.08 10.67
C PRO A 81 -21.24 -26.07 10.41
N LYS A 82 -21.22 -24.98 11.18
CA LYS A 82 -22.15 -23.87 11.04
C LYS A 82 -21.39 -22.58 10.83
N CYS A 83 -21.70 -21.89 9.74
CA CYS A 83 -21.07 -20.63 9.38
C CYS A 83 -21.59 -19.51 10.29
N ALA A 84 -20.69 -18.75 10.90
CA ALA A 84 -21.04 -17.60 11.74
C ALA A 84 -21.69 -16.45 10.96
N ASN A 85 -21.39 -16.35 9.66
CA ASN A 85 -21.81 -15.21 8.83
C ASN A 85 -23.11 -15.46 8.08
N CYS A 86 -23.28 -16.62 7.44
CA CYS A 86 -24.50 -16.96 6.68
C CYS A 86 -25.35 -18.07 7.32
N ARG A 87 -24.93 -18.66 8.43
CA ARG A 87 -25.59 -19.79 9.12
C ARG A 87 -25.71 -21.09 8.31
N GLY A 88 -25.08 -21.18 7.14
CA GLY A 88 -25.04 -22.39 6.31
C GLY A 88 -24.15 -23.51 6.87
N ALA A 89 -24.29 -24.70 6.29
CA ALA A 89 -23.62 -25.95 6.66
C ALA A 89 -22.14 -26.02 6.17
N HIS A 90 -21.33 -25.04 6.56
CA HIS A 90 -19.89 -24.96 6.26
C HIS A 90 -19.16 -24.14 7.32
N ILE A 91 -17.83 -24.24 7.39
CA ILE A 91 -17.01 -23.39 8.27
C ILE A 91 -17.03 -21.93 7.80
N SER A 92 -16.86 -20.97 8.71
CA SER A 92 -16.95 -19.53 8.37
C SER A 92 -15.89 -19.05 7.36
N SER A 93 -14.81 -19.80 7.14
CA SER A 93 -13.75 -19.48 6.17
C SER A 93 -14.01 -20.03 4.75
N TYR A 94 -15.12 -20.74 4.54
CA TYR A 94 -15.48 -21.30 3.23
C TYR A 94 -15.70 -20.21 2.17
N LYS A 95 -14.94 -20.28 1.07
CA LYS A 95 -14.95 -19.27 0.00
C LYS A 95 -16.21 -19.31 -0.87
N GLY A 96 -16.94 -20.43 -0.87
CA GLY A 96 -18.25 -20.53 -1.51
C GLY A 96 -19.39 -19.88 -0.72
N CYS A 97 -19.13 -19.40 0.51
CA CYS A 97 -20.12 -18.75 1.35
C CYS A 97 -20.69 -17.47 0.69
N VAL A 98 -22.02 -17.32 0.69
CA VAL A 98 -22.68 -16.12 0.14
C VAL A 98 -22.20 -14.84 0.83
N ALA A 99 -22.09 -14.87 2.17
CA ALA A 99 -21.59 -13.72 2.93
C ALA A 99 -20.14 -13.36 2.58
N PHE A 100 -19.30 -14.36 2.28
CA PHE A 100 -17.93 -14.14 1.82
C PHE A 100 -17.91 -13.50 0.42
N LYS A 101 -18.70 -14.03 -0.53
CA LYS A 101 -18.81 -13.48 -1.89
C LYS A 101 -19.26 -12.02 -1.87
N THR A 102 -20.32 -11.70 -1.12
CA THR A 102 -20.80 -10.33 -0.95
C THR A 102 -19.73 -9.42 -0.32
N ALA A 103 -19.00 -9.88 0.68
CA ALA A 103 -17.92 -9.10 1.28
C ALA A 103 -16.75 -8.86 0.30
N ARG A 104 -16.44 -9.86 -0.54
CA ARG A 104 -15.43 -9.75 -1.61
C ARG A 104 -15.84 -8.75 -2.68
N GLU A 105 -17.08 -8.81 -3.17
CA GLU A 105 -17.63 -7.86 -4.14
C GLU A 105 -17.57 -6.42 -3.62
N ARG A 106 -17.99 -6.20 -2.37
CA ARG A 106 -17.90 -4.88 -1.72
C ARG A 106 -16.47 -4.38 -1.62
N LEU A 107 -15.52 -5.24 -1.28
CA LEU A 107 -14.09 -4.88 -1.24
C LEU A 107 -13.56 -4.49 -2.62
N LEU A 108 -13.91 -5.25 -3.66
CA LEU A 108 -13.48 -4.97 -5.04
C LEU A 108 -14.07 -3.63 -5.52
N ALA A 109 -15.35 -3.39 -5.29
CA ALA A 109 -16.00 -2.12 -5.60
C ALA A 109 -15.31 -0.95 -4.85
N TYR A 110 -15.04 -1.10 -3.56
CA TYR A 110 -14.32 -0.09 -2.78
C TYR A 110 -12.91 0.18 -3.34
N ARG A 111 -12.17 -0.84 -3.75
CA ARG A 111 -10.83 -0.66 -4.35
C ARG A 111 -10.88 0.11 -5.67
N VAL A 112 -11.89 -0.14 -6.50
CA VAL A 112 -12.09 0.60 -7.76
C VAL A 112 -12.38 2.07 -7.47
N THR A 113 -13.31 2.36 -6.56
CA THR A 113 -13.67 3.75 -6.22
C THR A 113 -12.50 4.52 -5.59
N VAL A 114 -11.73 3.90 -4.70
CA VAL A 114 -10.53 4.53 -4.12
C VAL A 114 -9.48 4.83 -5.19
N LYS A 115 -9.27 3.92 -6.15
CA LYS A 115 -8.32 4.14 -7.26
C LYS A 115 -8.76 5.29 -8.16
N GLN A 116 -10.05 5.37 -8.49
CA GLN A 116 -10.63 6.48 -9.26
C GLN A 116 -10.47 7.82 -8.51
N ARG A 117 -10.84 7.86 -7.22
CA ARG A 117 -10.68 9.06 -6.39
C ARG A 117 -9.22 9.54 -6.31
N ARG A 118 -8.27 8.61 -6.21
CA ARG A 118 -6.83 8.94 -6.19
C ARG A 118 -6.37 9.54 -7.52
N ARG A 119 -6.81 8.98 -8.66
CA ARG A 119 -6.50 9.53 -10.00
C ARG A 119 -7.07 10.94 -10.16
N ALA A 120 -8.35 11.13 -9.85
CA ALA A 120 -9.00 12.44 -9.92
C ALA A 120 -8.30 13.48 -9.03
N TYR A 121 -7.84 13.09 -7.83
CA TYR A 121 -7.05 13.98 -6.98
C TYR A 121 -5.70 14.37 -7.62
N GLN A 122 -4.99 13.42 -8.23
CA GLN A 122 -3.72 13.66 -8.91
C GLN A 122 -3.90 14.58 -10.13
N GLU A 123 -4.91 14.34 -10.95
CA GLU A 123 -5.25 15.16 -12.13
C GLU A 123 -5.58 16.59 -11.73
N ARG A 124 -6.43 16.80 -10.71
CA ARG A 124 -6.74 18.14 -10.19
C ARG A 124 -5.48 18.86 -9.69
N ARG A 125 -4.58 18.15 -9.00
CA ARG A 125 -3.31 18.70 -8.52
C ARG A 125 -2.40 19.11 -9.69
N GLN A 126 -2.31 18.29 -10.73
CA GLN A 126 -1.53 18.60 -11.94
C GLN A 126 -2.11 19.81 -12.68
N GLN A 127 -3.44 19.86 -12.85
CA GLN A 127 -4.12 20.98 -13.50
C GLN A 127 -3.90 22.30 -12.76
N GLN A 128 -3.99 22.29 -11.42
CA GLN A 128 -3.66 23.47 -10.61
C GLN A 128 -2.20 23.89 -10.75
N SER A 129 -1.26 22.95 -10.83
CA SER A 129 0.16 23.24 -11.06
C SER A 129 0.40 23.90 -12.42
N LEU A 130 -0.23 23.39 -13.48
CA LEU A 130 -0.12 23.95 -14.83
C LEU A 130 -0.73 25.35 -14.93
N MET A 131 -1.88 25.58 -14.29
CA MET A 131 -2.50 26.91 -14.22
C MET A 131 -1.58 27.93 -13.52
N ARG A 132 -0.94 27.54 -12.42
CA ARG A 132 0.04 28.39 -11.71
C ARG A 132 1.26 28.72 -12.56
N GLN A 133 1.77 27.76 -13.35
CA GLN A 133 2.89 28.02 -14.26
C GLN A 133 2.53 28.98 -15.40
N ARG A 134 1.32 28.88 -15.96
CA ARG A 134 0.82 29.82 -16.98
C ARG A 134 0.67 31.25 -16.47
N GLN A 135 0.39 31.43 -15.19
CA GLN A 135 0.23 32.74 -14.56
C GLN A 135 1.56 33.31 -14.01
N ASN A 136 2.69 32.59 -14.16
CA ASN A 136 3.99 33.08 -13.72
C ASN A 136 4.57 34.08 -14.75
N PRO A 137 4.72 35.38 -14.43
CA PRO A 137 5.22 36.39 -15.36
C PRO A 137 6.67 36.16 -15.80
N SER A 138 7.46 35.36 -15.09
CA SER A 138 8.82 34.97 -15.52
C SER A 138 8.85 34.08 -16.78
N ASN A 139 7.72 33.47 -17.17
CA ASN A 139 7.59 32.71 -18.42
C ASN A 139 7.16 33.57 -19.62
N LEU A 140 6.90 34.87 -19.41
CA LEU A 140 6.70 35.85 -20.47
C LEU A 140 8.04 36.59 -20.71
N MET A 141 9.08 35.88 -21.13
CA MET A 141 10.20 36.55 -21.81
C MET A 141 9.71 36.95 -23.20
N PRO A 142 9.69 38.24 -23.57
CA PRO A 142 9.48 38.61 -24.96
C PRO A 142 10.65 38.07 -25.79
N LEU A 143 10.35 37.60 -26.99
CA LEU A 143 11.33 37.20 -27.98
C LEU A 143 12.17 38.44 -28.33
N SER A 144 13.33 38.61 -27.69
CA SER A 144 14.30 39.62 -28.11
C SER A 144 14.92 39.17 -29.44
N THR A 145 14.36 39.67 -30.54
CA THR A 145 15.07 39.80 -31.81
C THR A 145 16.27 40.72 -31.59
N THR A 146 17.49 40.24 -31.70
CA THR A 146 18.65 40.99 -32.27
C THR A 146 19.93 40.14 -32.29
N THR A 147 20.39 39.91 -33.52
CA THR A 147 21.74 40.23 -34.01
C THR A 147 22.96 39.61 -33.34
N THR A 148 23.58 38.74 -34.12
CA THR A 148 25.01 38.44 -34.21
C THR A 148 25.91 39.54 -33.65
N SER A 149 26.64 39.23 -32.58
CA SER A 149 28.01 39.74 -32.41
C SER A 149 28.80 38.78 -31.53
N SER A 150 29.81 38.19 -32.16
CA SER A 150 30.88 37.42 -31.58
C SER A 150 31.67 38.29 -30.59
N SER A 151 31.81 37.81 -29.35
CA SER A 151 32.97 38.17 -28.53
C SER A 151 33.27 37.06 -27.53
N SER A 152 34.47 36.53 -27.67
CA SER A 152 35.07 35.48 -26.87
C SER A 152 35.22 35.95 -25.42
N SER A 153 34.68 35.22 -24.47
CA SER A 153 35.03 35.35 -23.06
C SER A 153 35.31 33.97 -22.46
N VAL A 154 36.50 33.86 -21.91
CA VAL A 154 37.11 32.73 -21.20
C VAL A 154 36.28 32.30 -19.98
N PRO A 155 36.17 31.00 -19.67
CA PRO A 155 35.43 30.54 -18.49
C PRO A 155 36.23 30.74 -17.21
N ALA A 156 35.64 31.46 -16.25
CA ALA A 156 36.12 31.53 -14.87
C ALA A 156 35.87 30.19 -14.16
N THR A 157 36.93 29.60 -13.64
CA THR A 157 36.91 28.38 -12.83
C THR A 157 36.28 28.65 -11.46
N HIS A 158 35.16 27.99 -11.17
CA HIS A 158 34.59 27.95 -9.82
C HIS A 158 35.43 27.05 -8.89
N PRO A 159 35.73 27.47 -7.65
CA PRO A 159 36.29 26.55 -6.66
C PRO A 159 35.21 25.58 -6.13
N ARG A 160 35.63 24.33 -6.02
CA ARG A 160 34.91 23.15 -5.52
C ARG A 160 34.40 23.37 -4.08
N PRO A 161 33.10 23.15 -3.78
CA PRO A 161 32.62 23.18 -2.40
C PRO A 161 33.10 21.93 -1.64
N GLN A 162 33.61 22.14 -0.42
CA GLN A 162 34.03 21.06 0.46
C GLN A 162 32.82 20.27 1.02
N PRO A 163 32.97 18.95 1.25
CA PRO A 163 31.92 18.15 1.86
C PRO A 163 31.72 18.56 3.33
N ARG A 164 30.48 18.85 3.71
CA ARG A 164 30.08 19.11 5.09
C ARG A 164 30.24 17.81 5.90
N HIS A 165 31.07 17.88 6.94
CA HIS A 165 31.22 16.85 7.96
C HIS A 165 29.89 16.59 8.68
N TRP A 166 29.38 15.37 8.59
CA TRP A 166 28.19 14.93 9.32
C TRP A 166 28.53 14.76 10.80
N GLN A 167 28.16 15.72 11.64
CA GLN A 167 28.17 15.52 13.09
C GLN A 167 26.99 14.62 13.47
N GLN A 168 27.31 13.50 14.12
CA GLN A 168 26.34 12.56 14.69
C GLN A 168 25.56 13.26 15.80
N ARG A 169 24.23 13.33 15.68
CA ARG A 169 23.36 13.70 16.80
C ARG A 169 23.10 12.46 17.64
N HIS A 170 23.47 12.52 18.92
CA HIS A 170 23.08 11.52 19.90
C HIS A 170 21.56 11.60 20.17
N PRO A 171 20.86 10.48 20.41
CA PRO A 171 19.44 10.49 20.76
C PRO A 171 19.25 11.00 22.18
N THR A 172 18.51 12.10 22.35
CA THR A 172 17.96 12.47 23.65
C THR A 172 16.82 11.51 24.02
N GLN A 173 16.84 11.04 25.26
CA GLN A 173 15.84 10.11 25.79
C GLN A 173 14.45 10.75 25.75
N ARG A 174 13.45 9.98 25.31
CA ARG A 174 12.04 10.39 25.36
C ARG A 174 11.49 10.06 26.74
N ASP A 175 11.17 11.11 27.49
CA ASP A 175 10.34 11.00 28.69
C ASP A 175 8.93 10.52 28.31
N ASN A 176 8.56 9.38 28.90
CA ASN A 176 7.22 8.82 28.84
C ASN A 176 6.34 9.55 29.87
N THR A 177 5.45 10.42 29.42
CA THR A 177 4.27 10.78 30.21
C THR A 177 3.04 10.83 29.31
N ALA A 178 2.15 9.86 29.47
CA ALA A 178 0.83 9.86 28.84
C ALA A 178 -0.17 10.58 29.78
N PRO A 179 -0.96 11.55 29.31
CA PRO A 179 -2.02 12.15 30.11
C PRO A 179 -3.28 11.26 30.13
N PRO A 180 -4.04 11.25 31.24
CA PRO A 180 -5.25 10.45 31.40
C PRO A 180 -6.42 11.03 30.61
N TYR A 181 -7.22 10.17 29.98
CA TYR A 181 -8.48 10.55 29.33
C TYR A 181 -9.62 10.49 30.35
N VAL A 182 -10.37 11.60 30.43
CA VAL A 182 -11.74 11.70 30.94
C VAL A 182 -12.70 11.37 29.78
#